data_AF-A0A533ZXN9-F1
#
_entry.id   AF-A0A533ZXN9-F1
#
_cell.length_a   1.000
_cell.length_b   1.000
_cell.length_c   1.000
_cell.angle_alpha   90.00
_cell.angle_beta   90.00
_cell.angle_gamma   90.00
#
_symmetry.space_group_name_H-M   'P 1'
#
loop_
_entity.id
_entity.type
_entity.pdbx_description
1 polymer ?
#
loop_
_entity_poly.entity_id
_entity_poly.type
_entity_poly.pdbx_seq_one_letter_code
_entity_poly.pdbx_strand_id
1 'polypeptide(L)'
;MSAPEAVDLLILTANPDLVELYRQDCPECVVTIAKDVASAVRKAPKHRFDAVIIESHKDWPTEMKLLNDALGGAPQMVLVGSTAFLRRATEPLKALCNGHKAPSGTTKLHHELGLEEFIGAKLRDFVRRMKLGAGSDLHSLLVKAVEKPLITLVLEETHGNQNQAAALLGLNRNTLRKKIRDLKIPLAKKA
;
A
#
# COMPACT_ATOMS: atom_id res chain seq x y z
N MET A 1 17.69 -1.69 -36.88
CA MET A 1 16.81 -1.37 -35.74
C MET A 1 16.16 -2.69 -35.33
N SER A 2 16.59 -3.28 -34.22
CA SER A 2 15.96 -4.52 -33.73
C SER A 2 14.55 -4.20 -33.25
N ALA A 3 13.61 -5.12 -33.48
CA ALA A 3 12.28 -5.01 -32.89
C ALA A 3 12.41 -4.90 -31.35
N PRO A 4 11.54 -4.13 -30.67
CA PRO A 4 11.52 -4.13 -29.21
C PRO A 4 11.28 -5.56 -28.73
N GLU A 5 12.13 -6.03 -27.82
CA GLU A 5 11.99 -7.34 -27.19
C GLU A 5 10.67 -7.32 -26.38
N ALA A 6 9.77 -8.27 -26.65
CA ALA A 6 8.46 -8.29 -26.00
C ALA A 6 8.64 -8.52 -24.49
N VAL A 7 8.02 -7.68 -23.67
CA VAL A 7 8.13 -7.75 -22.21
C VAL A 7 7.16 -8.82 -21.69
N ASP A 8 7.68 -9.88 -21.07
CA ASP A 8 6.87 -10.95 -20.50
C ASP A 8 6.38 -10.56 -19.09
N LEU A 9 5.06 -10.41 -18.95
CA LEU A 9 4.38 -9.94 -17.73
C LEU A 9 3.54 -11.03 -17.10
N LEU A 10 3.82 -11.40 -15.84
CA LEU A 10 2.95 -12.27 -15.04
C LEU A 10 2.06 -11.44 -14.11
N ILE A 11 0.75 -11.63 -14.17
CA ILE A 11 -0.21 -10.98 -13.25
C ILE A 11 -0.92 -12.04 -12.42
N LEU A 12 -0.75 -11.95 -11.10
CA LEU A 12 -1.43 -12.75 -10.08
C LEU A 12 -2.59 -11.93 -9.50
N THR A 13 -3.80 -12.18 -10.00
CA THR A 13 -5.00 -11.44 -9.61
C THR A 13 -6.24 -12.29 -9.85
N ALA A 14 -7.21 -12.19 -8.94
CA ALA A 14 -8.57 -12.71 -9.17
C ALA A 14 -9.49 -11.65 -9.81
N ASN A 15 -9.00 -10.41 -9.96
CA ASN A 15 -9.77 -9.26 -10.41
C ASN A 15 -9.67 -9.09 -11.95
N PRO A 16 -10.76 -9.33 -12.71
CA PRO A 16 -10.74 -9.23 -14.16
C PRO A 16 -10.51 -7.79 -14.66
N ASP A 17 -10.92 -6.77 -13.89
CA ASP A 17 -10.72 -5.38 -14.28
C ASP A 17 -9.25 -4.98 -14.28
N LEU A 18 -8.46 -5.59 -13.38
CA LEU A 18 -7.03 -5.35 -13.30
C LEU A 18 -6.35 -5.94 -14.54
N VAL A 19 -6.73 -7.16 -14.91
CA VAL A 19 -6.23 -7.82 -16.12
C VAL A 19 -6.50 -6.98 -17.36
N GLU A 20 -7.73 -6.49 -17.50
CA GLU A 20 -8.13 -5.70 -18.65
C GLU A 20 -7.37 -4.36 -18.71
N LEU A 21 -7.22 -3.69 -17.56
CA LEU A 21 -6.43 -2.47 -17.49
C LEU A 21 -4.99 -2.69 -17.98
N TYR A 22 -4.31 -3.75 -17.52
CA TYR A 22 -2.93 -4.00 -17.93
C TYR A 22 -2.82 -4.36 -19.42
N ARG A 23 -3.79 -5.07 -20.00
CA ARG A 23 -3.80 -5.32 -21.45
C ARG A 23 -3.97 -4.03 -22.25
N GLN A 24 -4.83 -3.13 -21.78
CA GLN A 24 -5.10 -1.86 -22.45
C GLN A 24 -3.94 -0.88 -22.32
N ASP A 25 -3.37 -0.74 -21.12
CA ASP A 25 -2.31 0.20 -20.82
C ASP A 25 -0.93 -0.27 -21.33
N CYS A 26 -0.77 -1.57 -21.57
CA CYS A 26 0.50 -2.19 -21.95
C CYS A 26 0.29 -3.20 -23.10
N PRO A 27 -0.11 -2.74 -24.30
CA PRO A 27 -0.45 -3.61 -25.43
C PRO A 27 0.75 -4.37 -26.01
N GLU A 28 1.95 -3.84 -25.80
CA GLU A 28 3.23 -4.41 -26.28
C GLU A 28 3.75 -5.56 -25.41
N CYS A 29 3.14 -5.80 -24.24
CA CYS A 29 3.67 -6.71 -23.24
C CYS A 29 2.84 -8.02 -23.26
N VAL A 30 3.51 -9.18 -23.17
CA VAL A 30 2.87 -10.50 -23.22
C VAL A 30 2.35 -10.85 -21.83
N VAL A 31 1.03 -10.76 -21.64
CA VAL A 31 0.40 -10.90 -20.32
C VAL A 31 -0.02 -12.33 -20.02
N THR A 32 0.64 -12.96 -19.04
CA THR A 32 0.25 -14.25 -18.44
C THR A 32 -0.56 -14.02 -17.16
N ILE A 33 -1.72 -14.68 -17.03
CA ILE A 33 -2.64 -14.46 -15.90
C ILE A 33 -2.79 -15.73 -15.06
N ALA A 34 -2.60 -15.56 -13.76
CA ALA A 34 -2.93 -16.55 -12.76
C ALA A 34 -3.72 -15.93 -11.61
N LYS A 35 -4.56 -16.73 -10.97
CA LYS A 35 -5.38 -16.30 -9.83
C LYS A 35 -4.63 -16.38 -8.49
N ASP A 36 -3.61 -17.22 -8.44
CA ASP A 36 -2.80 -17.53 -7.26
C ASP A 36 -1.43 -18.08 -7.70
N VAL A 37 -0.49 -18.15 -6.75
CA VAL A 37 0.86 -18.68 -6.99
C VAL A 37 0.81 -20.10 -7.54
N ALA A 38 -0.04 -20.97 -7.00
CA ALA A 38 -0.13 -22.38 -7.44
C ALA A 38 -0.53 -22.51 -8.92
N SER A 39 -1.48 -21.68 -9.36
CA SER A 39 -1.92 -21.58 -10.75
C SER A 39 -0.85 -20.94 -11.62
N ALA A 40 -0.08 -20.01 -11.07
CA ALA A 40 1.07 -19.41 -11.74
C ALA A 40 2.13 -20.48 -12.01
N VAL A 41 2.56 -21.26 -11.02
CA VAL A 41 3.55 -22.33 -11.20
C VAL A 41 3.11 -23.35 -12.25
N ARG A 42 1.81 -23.67 -12.32
CA ARG A 42 1.27 -24.62 -13.33
C ARG A 42 1.21 -24.04 -14.74
N LYS A 43 0.91 -22.75 -14.86
CA LYS A 43 0.76 -22.06 -16.15
C LYS A 43 2.04 -21.39 -16.62
N ALA A 44 3.01 -21.20 -15.73
CA ALA A 44 4.24 -20.50 -15.99
C ALA A 44 5.06 -21.30 -17.02
N PRO A 45 5.28 -20.75 -18.21
CA PRO A 45 6.26 -21.31 -19.14
C PRO A 45 7.66 -21.31 -18.51
N LYS A 46 8.57 -22.16 -19.03
CA LYS A 46 9.97 -22.27 -18.57
C LYS A 46 10.84 -21.02 -18.88
N HIS A 47 10.25 -19.89 -19.23
CA HIS A 47 10.96 -18.66 -19.53
C HIS A 47 10.92 -17.68 -18.35
N ARG A 48 11.82 -16.70 -18.38
CA ARG A 48 11.92 -15.65 -17.35
C ARG A 48 10.88 -14.58 -17.61
N PHE A 49 10.16 -14.15 -16.58
CA PHE A 49 9.32 -12.95 -16.66
C PHE A 49 10.15 -11.69 -16.37
N ASP A 50 9.89 -10.63 -17.12
CA ASP A 50 10.51 -9.32 -16.90
C ASP A 50 9.86 -8.58 -15.75
N ALA A 51 8.54 -8.70 -15.63
CA ALA A 51 7.76 -8.10 -14.56
C ALA A 51 6.73 -9.09 -13.99
N VAL A 52 6.56 -9.03 -12.66
CA VAL A 52 5.56 -9.83 -11.94
C VAL A 52 4.69 -8.90 -11.10
N ILE A 53 3.38 -8.97 -11.31
CA ILE A 53 2.36 -8.17 -10.64
C ILE A 53 1.55 -9.07 -9.74
N ILE A 54 1.38 -8.69 -8.48
CA ILE A 54 0.73 -9.53 -7.48
C ILE A 54 -0.28 -8.69 -6.70
N GLU A 55 -1.57 -9.00 -6.93
CA GLU A 55 -2.67 -8.48 -6.13
C GLU A 55 -2.72 -9.26 -4.82
N SER A 56 -2.08 -8.72 -3.77
CA SER A 56 -1.97 -9.40 -2.49
C SER A 56 -3.04 -8.93 -1.51
N HIS A 57 -3.70 -9.91 -0.88
CA HIS A 57 -4.63 -9.70 0.24
C HIS A 57 -4.15 -10.30 1.58
N LYS A 58 -3.09 -11.15 1.61
CA LYS A 58 -2.48 -11.78 2.83
C LYS A 58 -1.02 -12.26 2.59
N ASP A 59 -0.26 -12.42 3.68
CA ASP A 59 1.08 -13.06 3.86
C ASP A 59 1.99 -13.29 2.63
N TRP A 60 2.38 -12.17 2.04
CA TRP A 60 3.37 -12.03 0.96
C TRP A 60 4.75 -12.74 1.13
N PRO A 61 5.36 -12.85 2.33
CA PRO A 61 6.70 -13.45 2.45
C PRO A 61 6.76 -14.92 2.00
N THR A 62 5.71 -15.70 2.30
CA THR A 62 5.63 -17.12 1.94
C THR A 62 5.36 -17.30 0.45
N GLU A 63 4.47 -16.48 -0.10
CA GLU A 63 4.15 -16.47 -1.53
C GLU A 63 5.37 -16.16 -2.39
N MET A 64 6.22 -15.24 -1.93
CA MET A 64 7.46 -14.89 -2.64
C MET A 64 8.48 -16.00 -2.70
N LYS A 65 8.63 -16.76 -1.61
CA LYS A 65 9.55 -17.89 -1.60
C LYS A 65 9.12 -18.92 -2.65
N LEU A 66 7.83 -19.25 -2.66
CA LEU A 66 7.25 -20.20 -3.62
C LEU A 66 7.35 -19.71 -5.07
N LEU A 67 7.13 -18.41 -5.30
CA LEU A 67 7.28 -17.82 -6.63
C LEU A 67 8.74 -17.80 -7.09
N ASN A 68 9.67 -17.45 -6.21
CA ASN A 68 11.09 -17.37 -6.58
C ASN A 68 11.68 -18.76 -6.88
N ASP A 69 11.18 -19.80 -6.24
CA ASP A 69 11.56 -21.19 -6.54
C ASP A 69 10.95 -21.69 -7.87
N ALA A 70 9.79 -21.15 -8.26
CA ALA A 70 9.04 -21.59 -9.44
C ALA A 70 9.35 -20.79 -10.73
N LEU A 71 9.63 -19.50 -10.58
CA LEU A 71 10.02 -18.62 -11.68
C LEU A 71 11.53 -18.75 -11.83
N GLY A 72 12.00 -19.28 -12.95
CA GLY A 72 13.40 -19.67 -13.21
C GLY A 72 14.43 -18.52 -13.28
N GLY A 73 14.26 -17.47 -12.46
CA GLY A 73 15.13 -16.31 -12.36
C GLY A 73 14.42 -15.14 -11.68
N ALA A 74 15.18 -14.24 -11.06
CA ALA A 74 14.63 -13.04 -10.46
C ALA A 74 14.08 -12.09 -11.57
N PRO A 75 12.79 -11.76 -11.56
CA PRO A 75 12.24 -10.77 -12.49
C PRO A 75 12.91 -9.41 -12.28
N GLN A 76 13.00 -8.61 -13.35
CA GLN A 76 13.57 -7.26 -13.24
C GLN A 76 12.71 -6.36 -12.35
N MET A 77 11.40 -6.59 -12.33
CA MET A 77 10.45 -5.82 -11.55
C MET A 77 9.40 -6.71 -10.89
N VAL A 78 9.10 -6.43 -9.63
CA VAL A 78 7.99 -7.06 -8.88
C VAL A 78 7.13 -5.97 -8.27
N LEU A 79 5.85 -5.95 -8.66
CA LEU A 79 4.84 -5.01 -8.20
C LEU A 79 3.83 -5.76 -7.33
N VAL A 80 3.63 -5.30 -6.11
CA VAL A 80 2.76 -5.99 -5.14
C VAL A 80 1.92 -4.98 -4.41
N GLY A 81 0.61 -5.17 -4.43
CA GLY A 81 -0.28 -4.30 -3.70
C GLY A 81 -1.75 -4.59 -3.90
N SER A 82 -2.58 -3.71 -3.37
CA SER A 82 -4.02 -3.74 -3.63
C SER A 82 -4.30 -3.35 -5.07
N THR A 83 -5.52 -3.65 -5.53
CA THR A 83 -6.04 -3.22 -6.83
C THR A 83 -5.79 -1.73 -7.09
N ALA A 84 -5.98 -0.86 -6.09
CA ALA A 84 -5.83 0.60 -6.25
C ALA A 84 -4.38 1.06 -6.49
N PHE A 85 -3.39 0.34 -5.95
CA PHE A 85 -1.98 0.57 -6.26
C PHE A 85 -1.66 0.05 -7.65
N LEU A 86 -2.06 -1.19 -7.93
CA LEU A 86 -1.77 -1.83 -9.20
C LEU A 86 -2.41 -1.08 -10.38
N ARG A 87 -3.55 -0.41 -10.20
CA ARG A 87 -4.11 0.49 -11.22
C ARG A 87 -3.24 1.72 -11.54
N ARG A 88 -2.42 2.19 -10.59
CA ARG A 88 -1.51 3.34 -10.76
C ARG A 88 -0.10 2.90 -11.14
N ALA A 89 0.23 1.64 -10.93
CA ALA A 89 1.54 1.07 -11.22
C ALA A 89 1.71 0.67 -12.70
N THR A 90 0.74 0.98 -13.57
CA THR A 90 0.87 0.81 -15.03
C THR A 90 1.92 1.74 -15.63
N GLU A 91 2.14 2.94 -15.06
CA GLU A 91 3.11 3.91 -15.59
C GLU A 91 4.58 3.44 -15.54
N PRO A 92 5.10 2.91 -14.42
CA PRO A 92 6.41 2.26 -14.41
C PRO A 92 6.54 1.12 -15.44
N LEU A 93 5.44 0.43 -15.74
CA LEU A 93 5.39 -0.68 -16.69
C LEU A 93 5.45 -0.21 -18.14
N LYS A 94 4.75 0.89 -18.46
CA LYS A 94 4.88 1.59 -19.74
C LYS A 94 6.31 2.07 -19.98
N ALA A 95 6.99 2.56 -18.94
CA ALA A 95 8.40 2.95 -19.05
C ALA A 95 9.30 1.75 -19.40
N LEU A 96 9.06 0.59 -18.77
CA LEU A 96 9.78 -0.65 -19.07
C LEU A 96 9.54 -1.13 -20.52
N CYS A 97 8.29 -1.21 -20.98
CA CYS A 97 7.98 -1.64 -22.35
C CYS A 97 8.51 -0.63 -23.42
N ASN A 98 8.80 0.61 -23.04
CA ASN A 98 9.47 1.62 -23.88
C ASN A 98 11.02 1.56 -23.84
N GLY A 99 11.62 0.49 -23.29
CA GLY A 99 13.08 0.31 -23.25
C GLY A 99 13.81 1.22 -22.26
N HIS A 100 13.10 1.92 -21.38
CA HIS A 100 13.72 2.62 -20.27
C HIS A 100 14.07 1.62 -19.17
N LYS A 101 15.25 1.77 -18.53
CA LYS A 101 15.58 0.97 -17.35
C LYS A 101 14.47 1.17 -16.32
N ALA A 102 13.82 0.07 -15.92
CA ALA A 102 12.92 0.09 -14.77
C ALA A 102 13.64 0.77 -13.60
N PRO A 103 12.95 1.62 -12.81
CA PRO A 103 13.52 2.11 -11.57
C PRO A 103 14.00 0.90 -10.78
N SER A 104 15.31 0.85 -10.52
CA SER A 104 15.93 -0.26 -9.79
C SER A 104 15.42 -0.22 -8.36
N GLY A 105 14.31 -0.89 -8.10
CA GLY A 105 13.65 -0.92 -6.81
C GLY A 105 12.33 -1.68 -6.91
N THR A 106 12.15 -2.68 -6.07
CA THR A 106 10.86 -3.34 -5.88
C THR A 106 9.82 -2.31 -5.46
N THR A 107 8.87 -1.93 -6.33
CA THR A 107 7.71 -1.12 -5.92
C THR A 107 6.71 -2.03 -5.20
N LYS A 108 7.11 -2.52 -4.01
CA LYS A 108 6.20 -3.10 -3.01
C LYS A 108 5.58 -1.94 -2.29
N LEU A 109 4.25 -1.80 -2.22
CA LEU A 109 3.74 -0.72 -1.37
C LEU A 109 2.23 -0.74 -1.05
N HIS A 110 1.86 -1.45 0.04
CA HIS A 110 0.75 -1.03 0.92
C HIS A 110 1.07 -1.08 2.41
N HIS A 111 2.23 -1.64 2.81
CA HIS A 111 2.74 -1.57 4.18
C HIS A 111 3.93 -0.60 4.34
N GLU A 112 4.39 0.02 3.26
CA GLU A 112 5.61 0.85 3.23
C GLU A 112 5.35 2.30 2.79
N LEU A 113 4.09 2.78 2.75
CA LEU A 113 3.92 4.22 2.60
C LEU A 113 4.27 4.68 4.00
N GLY A 114 5.37 5.43 4.13
CA GLY A 114 5.63 6.14 5.38
C GLY A 114 4.32 6.79 5.81
N LEU A 115 4.01 6.74 7.11
CA LEU A 115 2.75 7.26 7.65
C LEU A 115 2.45 8.67 7.10
N GLU A 116 3.50 9.46 6.89
CA GLU A 116 3.47 10.77 6.24
C GLU A 116 2.87 10.77 4.82
N GLU A 117 3.28 9.87 3.92
CA GLU A 117 2.78 9.82 2.54
C GLU A 117 1.34 9.32 2.48
N PHE A 118 0.99 8.33 3.32
CA PHE A 118 -0.39 7.87 3.45
C PHE A 118 -1.31 8.99 3.95
N ILE A 119 -0.88 9.73 4.97
CA ILE A 119 -1.60 10.89 5.50
C ILE A 119 -1.67 11.98 4.44
N GLY A 120 -0.56 12.30 3.77
CA GLY A 120 -0.47 13.35 2.74
C GLY A 120 -1.45 13.14 1.60
N ALA A 121 -1.57 11.90 1.11
CA ALA A 121 -2.56 11.56 0.09
C ALA A 121 -4.00 11.81 0.56
N LYS A 122 -4.35 11.44 1.79
CA LYS A 122 -5.70 11.64 2.34
C LYS A 122 -5.99 13.11 2.68
N LEU A 123 -5.02 13.84 3.19
CA LEU A 123 -5.15 15.26 3.52
C LEU A 123 -5.35 16.11 2.27
N ARG A 124 -4.72 15.77 1.14
CA ARG A 124 -4.88 16.48 -0.13
C ARG A 124 -6.34 16.60 -0.55
N ASP A 125 -7.09 15.49 -0.47
CA ASP A 125 -8.51 15.47 -0.83
C ASP A 125 -9.38 16.21 0.19
N PHE A 126 -8.97 16.22 1.46
CA PHE A 126 -9.68 16.91 2.52
C PHE A 126 -9.52 18.44 2.42
N VAL A 127 -8.29 18.91 2.21
CA VAL A 127 -7.97 20.34 1.99
C VAL A 127 -8.73 20.88 0.78
N ARG A 128 -8.76 20.14 -0.33
CA ARG A 128 -9.50 20.53 -1.55
C ARG A 128 -10.98 20.72 -1.28
N ARG A 129 -11.61 19.80 -0.52
CA ARG A 129 -13.02 19.88 -0.15
C ARG A 129 -13.32 21.04 0.80
N MET A 130 -12.44 21.29 1.77
CA MET A 130 -12.62 22.36 2.75
C MET A 130 -12.43 23.76 2.15
N LYS A 131 -11.55 23.92 1.15
CA LYS A 131 -11.38 25.18 0.40
C LYS A 131 -12.68 25.65 -0.27
N LEU A 132 -13.52 24.71 -0.70
CA LEU A 132 -14.80 24.99 -1.37
C LEU A 132 -15.92 25.38 -0.38
N GLY A 133 -15.74 25.10 0.92
CA GLY A 133 -16.79 25.22 1.94
C GLY A 133 -16.58 26.32 3.01
N ALA A 134 -15.65 27.26 2.80
CA ALA A 134 -15.38 28.38 3.72
C ALA A 134 -15.03 28.00 5.18
N GLY A 135 -14.53 26.78 5.42
CA GLY A 135 -14.18 26.33 6.77
C GLY A 135 -12.89 26.95 7.29
N SER A 136 -12.98 27.72 8.38
CA SER A 136 -11.82 28.15 9.18
C SER A 136 -11.37 27.05 10.16
N ASP A 137 -10.12 27.11 10.63
CA ASP A 137 -9.56 26.23 11.68
C ASP A 137 -9.30 24.75 11.27
N LEU A 138 -8.95 24.52 10.00
CA LEU A 138 -8.63 23.21 9.46
C LEU A 138 -7.51 22.48 10.24
N HIS A 139 -6.49 23.23 10.68
CA HIS A 139 -5.37 22.67 11.43
C HIS A 139 -5.82 22.00 12.73
N SER A 140 -6.58 22.72 13.56
CA SER A 140 -7.14 22.20 14.83
C SER A 140 -8.03 20.98 14.60
N LEU A 141 -8.85 20.99 13.56
CA LEU A 141 -9.71 19.87 13.20
C LEU A 141 -8.90 18.60 12.88
N LEU A 142 -7.86 18.73 12.05
CA LEU A 142 -7.01 17.61 11.64
C LEU A 142 -6.17 17.08 12.80
N VAL A 143 -5.59 17.97 13.61
CA VAL A 143 -4.83 17.58 14.80
C VAL A 143 -5.73 16.75 15.74
N LYS A 144 -6.96 17.20 16.00
CA LYS A 144 -7.91 16.43 16.83
C LYS A 144 -8.27 15.08 16.21
N ALA A 145 -8.44 15.03 14.88
CA ALA A 145 -8.79 13.81 14.16
C ALA A 145 -7.69 12.74 14.22
N VAL A 146 -6.42 13.15 14.32
CA VAL A 146 -5.27 12.24 14.45
C VAL A 146 -4.98 11.92 15.92
N GLU A 147 -5.00 12.91 16.81
CA GLU A 147 -4.68 12.70 18.23
C GLU A 147 -5.68 11.79 18.95
N LYS A 148 -6.97 11.91 18.62
CA LYS A 148 -8.02 11.11 19.26
C LYS A 148 -7.80 9.60 19.09
N PRO A 149 -7.69 9.04 17.87
CA PRO A 149 -7.45 7.60 17.70
C PRO A 149 -6.08 7.17 18.27
N LEU A 150 -5.03 7.98 18.12
CA LEU A 150 -3.71 7.68 18.67
C LEU A 150 -3.77 7.48 20.20
N ILE A 151 -4.39 8.42 20.91
CA ILE A 151 -4.50 8.37 22.37
C ILE A 151 -5.41 7.22 22.81
N THR A 152 -6.51 6.97 22.10
CA THR A 152 -7.41 5.84 22.40
C THR A 152 -6.68 4.50 22.30
N LEU A 153 -5.96 4.25 21.20
CA LEU A 153 -5.23 2.99 20.99
C LEU A 153 -4.15 2.78 22.04
N VAL A 154 -3.41 3.83 22.41
CA VAL A 154 -2.41 3.72 23.48
C VAL A 154 -3.06 3.47 24.85
N LEU A 155 -4.21 4.07 25.13
CA LEU A 155 -4.95 3.77 26.36
C LEU A 155 -5.47 2.32 26.37
N GLU A 156 -5.89 1.78 25.23
CA GLU A 156 -6.31 0.37 25.12
C GLU A 156 -5.13 -0.58 25.37
N GLU A 157 -4.00 -0.33 24.70
CA GLU A 157 -2.76 -1.12 24.82
C GLU A 157 -2.20 -1.10 26.26
N THR A 158 -2.39 0.02 26.97
CA THR A 158 -1.97 0.18 28.36
C THR A 158 -3.08 -0.14 29.36
N HIS A 159 -4.19 -0.73 28.92
CA HIS A 159 -5.35 -1.11 29.74
C HIS A 159 -5.88 0.04 30.63
N GLY A 160 -5.90 1.26 30.08
CA GLY A 160 -6.34 2.48 30.75
C GLY A 160 -5.32 3.08 31.73
N ASN A 161 -4.10 2.54 31.81
CA ASN A 161 -3.05 3.07 32.67
C ASN A 161 -2.46 4.36 32.08
N GLN A 162 -3.02 5.50 32.51
CA GLN A 162 -2.61 6.82 32.01
C GLN A 162 -1.14 7.16 32.26
N ASN A 163 -0.47 6.56 33.26
CA ASN A 163 0.96 6.82 33.47
C ASN A 163 1.79 6.11 32.41
N GLN A 164 1.49 4.84 32.11
CA GLN A 164 2.15 4.08 31.06
C GLN A 164 1.81 4.65 29.67
N ALA A 165 0.55 5.02 29.44
CA ALA A 165 0.12 5.68 28.21
C ALA A 165 0.87 6.99 27.95
N ALA A 166 1.01 7.82 28.99
CA ALA A 166 1.74 9.08 28.89
C ALA A 166 3.22 8.85 28.58
N ALA A 167 3.85 7.86 29.21
CA ALA A 167 5.23 7.48 28.93
C ALA A 167 5.41 6.97 27.50
N LEU A 168 4.51 6.10 27.02
CA LEU A 168 4.54 5.54 25.66
C LEU A 168 4.33 6.63 24.59
N LEU A 169 3.45 7.60 24.86
CA LEU A 169 3.23 8.76 23.99
C LEU A 169 4.33 9.83 24.09
N GLY A 170 5.24 9.74 25.07
CA GLY A 170 6.23 10.79 25.34
C GLY A 170 5.62 12.10 25.84
N LEU A 171 4.46 12.04 26.50
CA LEU A 171 3.73 13.21 27.00
C LEU A 171 3.81 13.32 28.52
N ASN A 172 3.71 14.54 29.04
CA ASN A 172 3.41 14.73 30.46
C ASN A 172 2.01 14.17 30.78
N ARG A 173 1.88 13.43 31.87
CA ARG A 173 0.60 12.86 32.36
C ARG A 173 -0.52 13.91 32.46
N ASN A 174 -0.22 15.12 32.93
CA ASN A 174 -1.20 16.20 33.04
C ASN A 174 -1.70 16.66 31.66
N THR A 175 -0.80 16.68 30.67
CA THR A 175 -1.13 16.96 29.27
C THR A 175 -2.02 15.85 28.70
N LEU A 176 -1.68 14.58 28.91
CA LEU A 176 -2.51 13.46 28.46
C LEU A 176 -3.92 13.53 29.07
N ARG A 177 -4.03 13.80 30.38
CA ARG A 177 -5.32 13.99 31.07
C ARG A 177 -6.16 15.11 30.48
N LYS A 178 -5.52 16.24 30.13
CA LYS A 178 -6.21 17.36 29.47
C LYS A 178 -6.69 16.92 28.09
N LYS A 179 -5.83 16.31 27.26
CA LYS A 179 -6.18 15.82 25.92
C LYS A 179 -7.33 14.81 25.94
N ILE A 180 -7.36 13.88 26.91
CA ILE A 180 -8.46 12.92 27.08
C ILE A 180 -9.81 13.64 27.27
N ARG A 181 -9.85 14.69 28.11
CA ARG A 181 -11.06 15.48 28.34
C ARG A 181 -11.45 16.28 27.10
N ASP A 182 -10.49 17.01 26.52
CA ASP A 182 -10.73 17.90 25.38
C ASP A 182 -11.20 17.13 24.13
N LEU A 183 -10.67 15.93 23.91
CA LEU A 183 -11.03 15.04 22.80
C LEU A 183 -12.23 14.13 23.10
N LYS A 184 -12.77 14.19 24.33
CA LYS A 184 -13.88 13.35 24.81
C LYS A 184 -13.62 11.87 24.54
N ILE A 185 -12.47 11.37 24.98
CA ILE A 185 -12.08 9.97 24.84
C ILE A 185 -12.76 9.17 25.97
N PRO A 186 -13.57 8.15 25.65
CA PRO A 186 -14.21 7.32 26.67
C PRO A 186 -13.12 6.51 27.38
N LEU A 187 -13.06 6.63 28.70
CA LEU A 187 -12.23 5.76 29.52
C LEU A 187 -13.05 4.52 29.85
N ALA A 188 -12.56 3.34 29.43
CA ALA A 188 -13.16 2.07 29.84
C ALA A 188 -13.22 2.02 31.37
N LYS A 189 -14.42 1.78 31.92
CA LYS A 189 -14.58 1.56 33.36
C LYS A 189 -13.92 0.21 33.68
N LYS A 190 -13.06 0.17 34.70
CA LYS A 190 -12.64 -1.09 35.31
C LYS A 190 -13.90 -1.84 35.75
N ALA A 191 -14.08 -3.06 35.23
CA ALA A 191 -14.92 -4.08 35.84
C ALA A 191 -14.19 -4.65 37.07
#